data_AF-A0A2S9FV00-F1
#
_entry.id   AF-A0A2S9FV00-F1
#
_cell.length_a   1.000
_cell.length_b   1.000
_cell.length_c   1.000
_cell.angle_alpha   90.00
_cell.angle_beta   90.00
_cell.angle_gamma   90.00
#
_symmetry.space_group_name_H-M   'P 1'
#
loop_
_entity.id
_entity.type
_entity.pdbx_description
1 polymer ?
#
loop_
_entity_poly.entity_id
_entity_poly.type
_entity_poly.pdbx_seq_one_letter_code
_entity_poly.pdbx_strand_id
1 'polypeptide(L)'
;GRTAADIVAQHPRSYVGVDDTAAATETVRGVVAPVDGIVVVADAAATGLPDASADVVVGEAMLTMQGDKAKRAIVAEAFRVLRPGGR
;
A
#
# COMPACT_ATOMS: atom_id res chain seq x y z
N GLY A 1 2.15 -8.78 -6.62
CA GLY A 1 2.17 -10.13 -5.99
C GLY A 1 3.45 -10.41 -5.23
N ARG A 2 4.61 -10.42 -5.90
CA ARG A 2 5.88 -10.82 -5.28
C ARG A 2 6.29 -9.96 -4.09
N THR A 3 6.22 -8.64 -4.22
CA THR A 3 6.53 -7.70 -3.13
C THR A 3 5.69 -7.96 -1.88
N ALA A 4 4.38 -8.19 -2.05
CA ALA A 4 3.50 -8.56 -0.95
C ALA A 4 3.94 -9.87 -0.28
N ALA A 5 4.35 -10.88 -1.06
CA ALA A 5 4.86 -12.14 -0.53
C ALA A 5 6.16 -11.95 0.26
N ASP A 6 7.08 -11.11 -0.24
CA ASP A 6 8.34 -10.81 0.44
C ASP A 6 8.11 -10.06 1.77
N ILE A 7 7.13 -9.15 1.82
CA ILE A 7 6.73 -8.45 3.04
C ILE A 7 6.07 -9.43 4.02
N VAL A 8 5.12 -10.25 3.58
CA VAL A 8 4.43 -11.25 4.40
C VAL A 8 5.43 -12.23 5.04
N ALA A 9 6.48 -12.60 4.29
CA ALA A 9 7.56 -13.46 4.80
C ALA A 9 8.38 -12.82 5.95
N GLN A 10 8.32 -11.49 6.13
CA GLN A 10 8.91 -10.82 7.30
C GLN A 10 8.00 -10.84 8.53
N HIS A 11 6.84 -11.50 8.46
CA HIS A 11 5.86 -11.62 9.54
C HIS A 11 5.41 -10.26 10.14
N PRO A 12 4.86 -9.34 9.33
CA PRO A 12 4.32 -8.09 9.85
C PRO A 12 3.13 -8.35 10.77
N ARG A 13 2.89 -7.44 11.73
CA ARG A 13 1.70 -7.53 12.61
C ARG A 13 0.39 -7.36 11.85
N SER A 14 0.39 -6.60 10.77
CA SER A 14 -0.75 -6.39 9.88
C SER A 14 -0.25 -5.96 8.50
N TYR A 15 -1.08 -6.18 7.48
CA TYR A 15 -0.77 -5.78 6.10
C TYR A 15 -2.00 -5.16 5.44
N VAL A 16 -1.80 -4.04 4.74
CA VAL A 16 -2.81 -3.44 3.86
C VAL A 16 -2.17 -3.16 2.50
N GLY A 17 -2.72 -3.78 1.45
CA GLY A 17 -2.35 -3.49 0.05
C GLY A 17 -3.36 -2.56 -0.59
N VAL A 18 -2.88 -1.59 -1.38
CA VAL A 18 -3.71 -0.68 -2.18
C VAL A 18 -3.28 -0.79 -3.63
N ASP A 19 -4.25 -0.96 -4.52
CA ASP A 19 -4.04 -1.04 -5.97
C ASP A 19 -5.32 -0.51 -6.67
N ASP A 20 -5.21 0.11 -7.83
CA ASP A 20 -6.37 0.65 -8.55
C ASP A 20 -7.12 -0.42 -9.37
N THR A 21 -6.55 -1.62 -9.47
CA THR A 21 -7.04 -2.69 -10.34
C THR A 21 -7.53 -3.89 -9.54
N ALA A 22 -8.84 -4.18 -9.66
CA ALA A 22 -9.47 -5.31 -8.97
C ALA A 22 -8.78 -6.66 -9.25
N ALA A 23 -8.37 -6.93 -10.49
CA ALA A 23 -7.68 -8.17 -10.87
C ALA A 23 -6.33 -8.37 -10.16
N ALA A 24 -5.55 -7.29 -9.97
CA ALA A 24 -4.30 -7.34 -9.22
C ALA A 24 -4.57 -7.63 -7.74
N THR A 25 -5.63 -7.03 -7.17
CA THR A 25 -6.00 -7.26 -5.77
C THR A 25 -6.44 -8.68 -5.47
N GLU A 26 -7.15 -9.37 -6.37
CA GLU A 26 -7.56 -10.77 -6.15
C GLU A 26 -6.36 -11.71 -5.98
N THR A 27 -5.33 -11.55 -6.82
CA THR A 27 -4.10 -12.35 -6.71
C THR A 27 -3.39 -12.06 -5.37
N VAL A 28 -3.35 -10.79 -4.96
CA VAL A 28 -2.66 -10.38 -3.72
C VAL A 28 -3.44 -10.84 -2.48
N ARG A 29 -4.78 -10.94 -2.51
CA ARG A 29 -5.58 -11.43 -1.38
C ARG A 29 -5.12 -12.81 -0.90
N GLY A 30 -4.84 -13.73 -1.82
CA GLY A 30 -4.33 -15.06 -1.47
C GLY A 30 -2.94 -15.01 -0.82
N VAL A 31 -2.09 -14.07 -1.24
CA VAL A 31 -0.73 -13.90 -0.70
C VAL A 31 -0.74 -13.37 0.74
N VAL A 32 -1.68 -12.47 1.06
CA VAL A 32 -1.72 -11.78 2.36
C VAL A 32 -2.63 -12.46 3.38
N ALA A 33 -3.43 -13.44 2.95
CA ALA A 33 -4.32 -14.21 3.83
C ALA A 33 -3.61 -14.84 5.05
N PRO A 34 -2.36 -15.36 4.97
CA PRO A 34 -1.69 -15.95 6.13
C PRO A 34 -1.41 -14.99 7.30
N VAL A 35 -1.52 -13.68 7.07
CA VAL A 35 -1.34 -12.62 8.07
C VAL A 35 -2.61 -11.79 8.27
N ASP A 36 -3.76 -12.34 7.87
CA ASP A 36 -5.05 -11.64 7.88
C ASP A 36 -5.00 -10.27 7.18
N GLY A 37 -4.18 -10.17 6.12
CA GLY A 37 -3.96 -8.93 5.40
C GLY A 37 -5.18 -8.50 4.58
N ILE A 38 -5.34 -7.18 4.44
CA ILE A 38 -6.44 -6.58 3.70
C ILE A 38 -5.91 -6.04 2.38
N VAL A 39 -6.73 -6.12 1.33
CA VAL A 39 -6.46 -5.45 0.06
C VAL A 39 -7.63 -4.54 -0.30
N VAL A 40 -7.33 -3.30 -0.62
CA VAL A 40 -8.29 -2.24 -0.96
C VAL A 40 -8.08 -1.84 -2.41
N VAL A 41 -9.17 -1.73 -3.18
CA VAL A 41 -9.13 -1.17 -4.52
C VAL A 41 -9.32 0.33 -4.41
N ALA A 42 -8.25 1.11 -4.60
CA ALA A 42 -8.27 2.56 -4.48
C ALA A 42 -7.10 3.21 -5.24
N ASP A 43 -7.23 4.51 -5.53
CA ASP A 43 -6.13 5.31 -6.06
C ASP A 43 -5.06 5.50 -4.98
N ALA A 44 -3.79 5.34 -5.33
CA ALA A 44 -2.66 5.56 -4.42
C ALA A 44 -2.55 7.01 -3.91
N ALA A 45 -3.18 7.98 -4.58
CA ALA A 45 -3.32 9.36 -4.11
C ALA A 45 -4.53 9.57 -3.18
N ALA A 46 -5.40 8.57 -3.02
CA ALA A 46 -6.60 8.62 -2.19
C ALA A 46 -6.96 7.20 -1.69
N THR A 47 -6.16 6.67 -0.77
CA THR A 47 -6.25 5.26 -0.33
C THR A 47 -7.52 4.96 0.48
N GLY A 48 -8.13 5.99 1.07
CA GLY A 48 -9.24 5.85 2.01
C GLY A 48 -8.83 5.32 3.39
N LEU A 49 -7.54 5.12 3.65
CA LEU A 49 -7.05 4.68 4.96
C LEU A 49 -7.08 5.84 5.97
N PRO A 50 -7.21 5.55 7.27
CA PRO A 50 -7.13 6.59 8.31
C PRO A 50 -5.75 7.27 8.35
N ASP A 51 -5.73 8.51 8.83
CA ASP A 51 -4.48 9.22 9.12
C ASP A 51 -3.64 8.43 10.13
N ALA A 52 -2.31 8.48 10.01
CA ALA A 52 -1.38 7.86 10.95
C ALA A 52 -1.75 6.40 11.30
N SER A 53 -2.14 5.62 10.28
CA SER A 53 -2.57 4.23 10.43
C SER A 53 -1.49 3.21 10.11
N ALA A 54 -0.40 3.61 9.44
CA ALA A 54 0.68 2.75 9.01
C ALA A 54 2.02 3.08 9.69
N ASP A 55 2.79 2.05 10.03
CA ASP A 55 4.16 2.19 10.53
C ASP A 55 5.20 2.29 9.39
N VAL A 56 4.92 1.63 8.27
CA VAL A 56 5.77 1.60 7.07
C VAL A 56 4.88 1.68 5.83
N VAL A 57 5.26 2.50 4.85
CA VAL A 57 4.60 2.60 3.55
C VAL A 57 5.61 2.32 2.44
N VAL A 58 5.29 1.35 1.58
CA VAL A 58 6.14 0.96 0.45
C VAL A 58 5.42 1.31 -0.85
N GLY A 59 5.96 2.28 -1.59
CA GLY A 59 5.54 2.58 -2.96
C GLY A 59 6.41 1.81 -3.96
N GLU A 60 5.89 0.76 -4.58
CA GLU A 60 6.63 -0.04 -5.57
C GLU A 60 6.25 0.37 -7.00
N ALA A 61 7.24 0.78 -7.79
CA ALA A 61 7.15 1.19 -9.21
C ALA A 61 6.09 2.24 -9.60
N MET A 62 5.26 2.74 -8.67
CA MET A 62 4.14 3.63 -9.01
C MET A 62 4.58 5.03 -9.45
N LEU A 63 5.71 5.55 -8.98
CA LEU A 63 6.03 6.98 -9.12
C LEU A 63 6.71 7.36 -10.44
N THR A 64 7.40 6.43 -11.11
CA THR A 64 8.13 6.71 -12.35
C THR A 64 7.21 6.87 -13.56
N MET A 65 5.99 6.35 -13.48
CA MET A 65 4.97 6.42 -14.55
C MET A 65 4.04 7.63 -14.42
N GLN A 66 4.21 8.46 -13.39
CA GLN A 66 3.26 9.53 -13.02
C GLN A 66 3.79 10.91 -13.39
N GLY A 67 2.90 11.77 -13.86
CA GLY A 67 3.18 13.21 -13.97
C GLY A 67 3.40 13.84 -12.59
N ASP A 68 4.14 14.96 -12.52
CA ASP A 68 4.57 15.55 -11.25
C ASP A 68 3.43 15.90 -10.28
N LYS A 69 2.26 16.26 -10.80
CA LYS A 69 1.06 16.50 -9.97
C LYS A 69 0.60 15.23 -9.27
N ALA A 70 0.45 14.13 -10.02
CA ALA A 70 0.02 12.84 -9.48
C ALA A 70 1.07 12.27 -8.51
N LYS A 71 2.34 12.34 -8.87
CA LYS A 71 3.47 11.94 -8.01
C LYS A 71 3.43 12.64 -6.65
N ARG A 72 3.22 13.96 -6.63
CA ARG A 72 3.10 14.73 -5.37
C ARG A 72 1.88 14.30 -4.55
N ALA A 73 0.75 14.03 -5.20
CA ALA A 73 -0.45 13.58 -4.50
C ALA A 73 -0.24 12.21 -3.84
N ILE A 74 0.39 11.26 -4.55
CA ILE A 74 0.72 9.93 -3.99
C ILE A 74 1.69 10.05 -2.81
N VAL A 75 2.72 10.89 -2.90
CA VAL A 75 3.67 11.10 -1.80
C VAL A 75 3.00 11.76 -0.60
N ALA A 76 2.11 12.74 -0.83
CA ALA A 76 1.36 13.39 0.24
C ALA A 76 0.42 12.40 0.95
N GLU A 77 -0.23 11.52 0.19
CA GLU A 77 -1.09 10.47 0.72
C GLU A 77 -0.31 9.43 1.53
N ALA A 78 0.84 8.98 1.02
CA ALA A 78 1.75 8.11 1.75
C ALA A 78 2.19 8.73 3.09
N PHE A 79 2.48 10.04 3.10
CA PHE A 79 2.81 10.76 4.33
C PHE A 79 1.63 10.88 5.29
N ARG A 80 0.41 11.12 4.79
CA ARG A 80 -0.80 11.25 5.62
C ARG A 80 -1.10 9.97 6.40
N VAL A 81 -0.97 8.81 5.74
CA VAL A 81 -1.27 7.52 6.37
C VAL A 81 -0.14 7.05 7.30
N LEU A 82 1.07 7.58 7.17
CA LEU A 82 2.19 7.25 8.05
C LEU A 82 2.02 7.83 9.45
N ARG A 83 2.31 7.03 10.46
CA ARG A 83 2.42 7.48 11.85
C ARG A 83 3.63 8.40 12.04
N PRO A 84 3.61 9.29 13.04
CA PRO A 84 4.81 10.00 13.47
C PRO A 84 5.95 9.01 13.75
N GLY A 85 7.08 9.17 13.06
CA GLY A 85 8.24 8.27 13.16
C GLY A 85 8.16 6.99 12.31
N GLY A 86 7.10 6.82 11.52
CA GLY A 86 6.98 5.78 10.50
C GLY A 86 7.96 5.99 9.33
N ARG A 87 8.04 5.00 8.44
CA ARG A 87 9.01 4.95 7.33
C ARG A 87 8.36 4.85 5.95
#